data_AF-A0A5N7C5P1-F1
#
_entry.id   AF-A0A5N7C5P1-F1
#
_cell.length_a   1.000
_cell.length_b   1.000
_cell.length_c   1.000
_cell.angle_alpha   90.00
_cell.angle_beta   90.00
_cell.angle_gamma   90.00
#
_symmetry.space_group_name_H-M   'P 1'
#
loop_
_entity.id
_entity.type
_entity.pdbx_description
1 polymer ?
#
loop_
_entity_poly.entity_id
_entity_poly.type
_entity_poly.pdbx_seq_one_letter_code
_entity_poly.pdbx_strand_id
1 'polypeptide(L)'
;MRLVSLSVGWGDASVMIPWTLNRPYGDKQALADHYSSMCRWVDFPTRRAQNRSWTRRPTTKKPRANWKTTSSIPGTTGARGLRPSKGSFGSIRYIIFASGTVATAYLAHSAALLAEIASILGKQEDAQRYSYLADEARTAWRAAFLQAGGRRIGDDKQDDYLPAIAFDLLSVNEKKNAVGRLVQLVKKVGCHVGTGF
;
A
#
# COMPACT_ATOMS: atom_id res chain seq x y z
N MET A 1 14.36 19.00 12.60
CA MET A 1 13.20 18.08 12.60
C MET A 1 12.54 18.13 11.22
N ARG A 2 12.82 17.16 10.31
CA ARG A 2 12.22 17.16 8.95
C ARG A 2 10.84 16.48 8.99
N LEU A 3 9.79 17.29 9.15
CA LEU A 3 8.37 16.92 9.01
C LEU A 3 7.99 16.71 7.53
N VAL A 4 8.73 15.88 6.78
CA VAL A 4 8.26 15.48 5.44
C VAL A 4 7.29 14.33 5.65
N SER A 5 6.01 14.68 5.66
CA SER A 5 4.92 13.71 5.74
C SER A 5 4.90 12.85 4.47
N LEU A 6 4.85 11.52 4.65
CA LEU A 6 4.64 10.58 3.55
C LEU A 6 3.21 10.70 3.04
N SER A 7 2.99 11.36 1.90
CA SER A 7 1.68 11.36 1.24
C SER A 7 1.46 10.09 0.42
N VAL A 8 1.24 8.97 1.11
CA VAL A 8 1.02 7.68 0.44
C VAL A 8 -0.28 7.74 -0.38
N GLY A 9 -0.23 7.24 -1.62
CA GLY A 9 -1.25 7.42 -2.66
C GLY A 9 -0.90 8.59 -3.60
N TRP A 10 -0.51 9.75 -3.07
CA TRP A 10 -0.13 10.90 -3.90
C TRP A 10 1.31 10.82 -4.39
N GLY A 11 2.25 10.43 -3.53
CA GLY A 11 3.64 10.22 -3.95
C GLY A 11 3.79 9.01 -4.88
N ASP A 12 2.95 7.98 -4.69
CA ASP A 12 2.94 6.79 -5.55
C ASP A 12 2.50 7.10 -6.98
N ALA A 13 1.85 8.24 -7.22
CA ALA A 13 1.57 8.75 -8.56
C ALA A 13 2.85 8.90 -9.40
N SER A 14 4.02 9.15 -8.78
CA SER A 14 5.30 9.22 -9.49
C SER A 14 5.69 7.91 -10.17
N VAL A 15 5.18 6.78 -9.68
CA VAL A 15 5.41 5.44 -10.26
C VAL A 15 4.21 5.01 -11.11
N MET A 16 3.00 5.19 -10.59
CA MET A 16 1.77 4.70 -11.22
C MET A 16 1.41 5.44 -12.51
N ILE A 17 1.68 6.75 -12.62
CA ILE A 17 1.33 7.52 -13.82
C ILE A 17 2.22 7.10 -15.01
N PRO A 18 3.56 7.10 -14.92
CA PRO A 18 4.39 6.66 -16.04
C PRO A 18 4.15 5.20 -16.42
N TRP A 19 3.91 4.32 -15.44
CA TRP A 19 3.50 2.93 -15.70
C TRP A 19 2.22 2.85 -16.54
N THR A 20 1.18 3.60 -16.13
CA THR A 20 -0.11 3.63 -16.81
C THR A 20 0.02 4.16 -18.23
N LEU A 21 0.86 5.18 -18.46
CA LEU A 21 1.10 5.73 -19.80
C LEU A 21 1.82 4.73 -20.74
N ASN A 22 2.74 3.93 -20.20
CA ASN A 22 3.46 2.93 -21.00
C ASN A 22 2.55 1.79 -21.50
N ARG A 23 1.47 1.45 -20.78
CA ARG A 23 0.60 0.30 -21.16
C ARG A 23 -0.14 0.47 -22.50
N PRO A 24 -0.85 1.58 -22.77
CA PRO A 24 -1.51 1.81 -24.05
C PRO A 24 -0.55 2.31 -25.14
N TYR A 25 0.48 3.10 -24.80
CA TYR A 25 1.31 3.80 -25.79
C TYR A 25 2.68 3.17 -26.03
N GLY A 26 3.14 2.25 -25.17
CA GLY A 26 4.48 1.66 -25.27
C GLY A 26 5.62 2.67 -25.02
N ASP A 27 5.33 3.80 -24.38
CA ASP A 27 6.29 4.87 -24.15
C ASP A 27 7.33 4.49 -23.07
N LYS A 28 8.40 3.85 -23.54
CA LYS A 28 9.57 3.52 -22.71
C LYS A 28 10.39 4.75 -22.33
N GLN A 29 10.28 5.85 -23.06
CA GLN A 29 11.06 7.06 -22.79
C GLN A 29 10.53 7.76 -21.53
N ALA A 30 9.22 7.89 -21.39
CA ALA A 30 8.60 8.38 -20.16
C ALA A 30 9.00 7.55 -18.91
N LEU A 31 9.14 6.23 -19.07
CA LEU A 31 9.65 5.37 -18.00
C LEU A 31 11.11 5.67 -17.66
N ALA A 32 11.97 5.80 -18.68
CA ALA A 32 13.39 6.08 -18.50
C ALA A 32 13.65 7.44 -17.85
N ASP A 33 12.96 8.49 -18.33
CA ASP A 33 13.11 9.87 -17.87
C ASP A 33 12.73 10.02 -16.39
N HIS A 34 11.68 9.32 -15.96
CA HIS A 34 11.18 9.39 -14.59
C HIS A 34 11.72 8.30 -13.66
N TYR A 35 12.49 7.33 -14.17
CA TYR A 35 12.95 6.17 -13.41
C TYR A 35 13.67 6.55 -12.11
N SER A 36 14.58 7.53 -12.18
CA SER A 36 15.35 7.99 -11.01
C SER A 36 14.46 8.55 -9.89
N SER A 37 13.37 9.23 -10.24
CA SER A 37 12.38 9.74 -9.31
C SER A 37 11.61 8.60 -8.64
N MET A 38 11.19 7.60 -9.42
CA MET A 38 10.50 6.41 -8.92
C MET A 38 11.35 5.65 -7.89
N CYS A 39 12.62 5.40 -8.19
CA CYS A 39 13.55 4.75 -7.26
C CYS A 39 13.68 5.55 -5.95
N ARG A 40 13.85 6.87 -6.04
CA ARG A 40 13.95 7.74 -4.86
C ARG A 40 12.68 7.72 -4.03
N TRP A 41 11.51 7.72 -4.68
CA TRP A 41 10.22 7.58 -4.00
C TRP A 41 10.11 6.25 -3.29
N VAL A 42 10.33 5.10 -3.94
CA VAL A 42 10.17 3.76 -3.33
C VAL A 42 11.20 3.50 -2.22
N ASP A 43 12.42 4.00 -2.36
CA ASP A 43 13.45 3.85 -1.34
C ASP A 43 13.20 4.70 -0.09
N PHE A 44 12.49 5.83 -0.21
CA PHE A 44 12.23 6.75 0.89
C PHE A 44 11.34 6.19 2.02
N PRO A 45 10.16 5.55 1.77
CA PRO A 45 9.38 4.86 2.78
C PRO A 45 10.08 3.59 3.25
N THR A 46 10.79 2.86 2.38
CA THR A 46 11.55 1.65 2.74
C THR A 46 12.60 1.93 3.81
N ARG A 47 13.44 2.96 3.61
CA ARG A 47 14.42 3.40 4.62
C ARG A 47 13.77 3.77 5.95
N ARG A 48 12.59 4.40 5.93
CA ARG A 48 11.87 4.78 7.17
C ARG A 48 11.25 3.59 7.90
N ALA A 49 10.77 2.61 7.15
CA ALA A 49 10.21 1.39 7.71
C ALA A 49 11.31 0.53 8.36
N GLN A 50 12.50 0.44 7.75
CA GLN A 50 13.66 -0.23 8.35
C GLN A 50 14.18 0.50 9.61
N ASN A 51 14.08 1.83 9.64
CA ASN A 51 14.70 2.66 10.67
C ASN A 51 13.79 2.97 11.90
N ARG A 52 12.69 2.23 12.11
CA ARG A 52 11.82 2.42 13.29
C ARG A 52 11.90 1.26 14.29
N SER A 53 12.59 1.52 15.39
CA SER A 53 12.50 0.79 16.67
C SER A 53 11.32 1.23 17.56
N TRP A 54 10.45 2.12 17.08
CA TRP A 54 9.54 2.91 17.92
C TRP A 54 8.07 2.75 17.49
N THR A 55 7.46 1.62 17.88
CA THR A 55 6.06 1.41 18.29
C THR A 55 5.80 -0.09 18.34
N ARG A 56 6.11 -0.68 19.49
CA ARG A 56 5.86 -2.09 19.80
C ARG A 56 4.38 -2.23 20.17
N ARG A 57 3.48 -2.39 19.18
CA ARG A 57 2.24 -3.13 19.47
C ARG A 57 2.69 -4.57 19.73
N PRO A 58 2.35 -5.20 20.86
CA PRO A 58 2.70 -6.58 21.09
C PRO A 58 1.88 -7.43 20.11
N THR A 59 2.44 -7.71 18.94
CA THR A 59 1.92 -8.73 18.04
C THR A 59 2.38 -10.08 18.60
N THR A 60 1.43 -10.97 18.90
CA THR A 60 1.70 -12.31 19.45
C THR A 60 2.45 -13.23 18.48
N LYS A 61 2.66 -12.81 17.23
CA LYS A 61 3.43 -13.53 16.23
C LYS A 61 4.75 -12.79 15.98
N LYS A 62 5.87 -13.45 16.30
CA LYS A 62 7.21 -12.98 15.92
C LYS A 62 7.34 -13.08 14.39
N PRO A 63 7.73 -12.01 13.67
CA PRO A 63 8.03 -12.10 12.26
C PRO A 63 9.30 -12.94 12.04
N ARG A 64 9.32 -13.72 10.94
CA ARG A 64 10.56 -14.30 10.40
C ARG A 64 11.25 -13.23 9.56
N ALA A 65 12.57 -13.15 9.69
CA ALA A 65 13.46 -12.16 9.09
C ALA A 65 13.39 -10.75 9.70
N ASN A 66 14.55 -10.08 9.66
CA ASN A 66 14.98 -8.79 10.20
C ASN A 66 14.09 -7.56 9.91
N TRP A 67 12.93 -7.70 9.27
CA TRP A 67 11.91 -6.66 9.19
C TRP A 67 11.09 -6.61 10.48
N LYS A 68 11.38 -5.62 11.33
CA LYS A 68 10.45 -5.29 12.42
C LYS A 68 9.13 -4.92 11.79
N THR A 69 8.09 -5.74 12.01
CA THR A 69 6.71 -5.54 11.53
C THR A 69 6.31 -4.07 11.69
N THR A 70 6.52 -3.29 10.63
CA THR A 70 6.25 -1.86 10.62
C THR A 70 4.75 -1.72 10.48
N SER A 71 4.09 -1.85 11.62
CA SER A 71 2.65 -1.71 11.79
C SER A 71 2.16 -0.27 11.57
N SER A 72 3.04 0.63 11.14
CA SER A 72 2.70 1.98 10.67
C SER A 72 3.93 2.64 10.06
N ILE A 73 3.98 2.72 8.73
CA ILE A 73 4.79 3.76 8.08
C ILE A 73 4.06 5.08 8.41
N PRO A 74 4.66 6.01 9.18
CA PRO A 74 3.99 7.27 9.51
C PRO A 74 3.99 8.16 8.27
N GLY A 75 2.81 8.46 7.78
CA GLY A 75 2.56 9.36 6.67
C GLY A 75 1.16 9.95 6.76
N THR A 76 0.89 11.01 6.02
CA THR A 76 -0.46 11.50 5.74
C THR A 76 -0.99 10.67 4.57
N THR A 77 -1.84 9.67 4.77
CA THR A 77 -2.48 9.03 3.60
C THR A 77 -3.54 9.99 3.05
N GLY A 78 -3.30 10.60 1.89
CA GLY A 78 -4.30 11.43 1.23
C GLY A 78 -5.43 10.62 0.59
N ALA A 79 -5.17 9.35 0.26
CA ALA A 79 -6.20 8.35 -0.03
C ALA A 79 -6.97 8.09 1.29
N ARG A 80 -8.28 8.26 1.38
CA ARG A 80 -9.15 8.35 2.59
C ARG A 80 -9.41 9.75 3.11
N GLY A 81 -8.90 10.79 2.46
CA GLY A 81 -9.56 12.09 2.52
C GLY A 81 -11.01 11.91 2.08
N LEU A 82 -11.97 12.29 2.95
CA LEU A 82 -13.41 12.34 2.67
C LEU A 82 -14.18 10.99 2.70
N ARG A 83 -14.15 10.28 3.84
CA ARG A 83 -15.17 9.24 4.09
C ARG A 83 -16.53 9.87 4.43
N PRO A 84 -17.64 9.48 3.79
CA PRO A 84 -18.94 10.12 4.02
C PRO A 84 -19.60 9.78 5.38
N SER A 85 -19.21 8.72 6.08
CA SER A 85 -19.95 8.22 7.26
C SER A 85 -19.43 8.68 8.64
N LYS A 86 -18.46 9.60 8.73
CA LYS A 86 -17.95 10.06 10.04
C LYS A 86 -17.87 11.58 10.11
N GLY A 87 -18.48 12.16 11.16
CA GLY A 87 -18.49 13.59 11.41
C GLY A 87 -17.08 14.21 11.44
N SER A 88 -17.01 15.52 11.20
CA SER A 88 -15.80 16.32 10.88
C SER A 88 -14.54 16.08 11.72
N PHE A 89 -14.65 15.52 12.93
CA PHE A 89 -13.49 15.20 13.79
C PHE A 89 -12.79 13.88 13.44
N GLY A 90 -13.48 12.91 12.83
CA GLY A 90 -12.91 11.60 12.48
C GLY A 90 -11.96 11.64 11.28
N SER A 91 -12.25 12.50 10.31
CA SER A 91 -11.46 12.71 9.08
C SER A 91 -10.08 13.32 9.36
N ILE A 92 -9.99 14.27 10.31
CA ILE A 92 -8.72 14.91 10.71
C ILE A 92 -7.73 13.89 11.27
N ARG A 93 -8.17 12.92 12.08
CA ARG A 93 -7.28 11.86 12.61
C ARG A 93 -6.64 11.00 11.52
N TYR A 94 -7.35 10.70 10.43
CA TYR A 94 -6.84 9.86 9.34
C TYR A 94 -5.99 10.63 8.33
N ILE A 95 -6.20 11.96 8.22
CA ILE A 95 -5.27 12.86 7.54
C ILE A 95 -3.94 12.91 8.32
N ILE A 96 -4.00 13.02 9.66
CA ILE A 96 -2.82 13.18 10.52
C ILE A 96 -2.09 11.85 10.80
N PHE A 97 -2.82 10.74 10.94
CA PHE A 97 -2.26 9.43 11.25
C PHE A 97 -2.63 8.41 10.15
N ALA A 98 -1.67 8.07 9.27
CA ALA A 98 -1.82 6.99 8.29
C ALA A 98 -2.33 5.70 8.94
N SER A 99 -3.21 4.99 8.22
CA SER A 99 -3.34 3.56 8.50
C SER A 99 -2.20 2.83 7.83
N GLY A 100 -1.50 2.02 8.61
CA GLY A 100 -0.53 1.09 8.08
C GLY A 100 -1.11 0.16 7.00
N THR A 101 -2.43 -0.11 6.99
CA THR A 101 -3.06 -0.91 5.91
C THR A 101 -2.84 -0.29 4.54
N VAL A 102 -3.05 1.02 4.39
CA VAL A 102 -2.94 1.66 3.08
C VAL A 102 -1.48 1.92 2.74
N ALA A 103 -0.71 2.41 3.71
CA ALA A 103 0.68 2.78 3.46
C ALA A 103 1.54 1.60 2.98
N THR A 104 1.44 0.45 3.65
CA THR A 104 2.23 -0.74 3.29
C THR A 104 1.69 -1.42 2.03
N ALA A 105 0.37 -1.29 1.74
CA ALA A 105 -0.22 -1.80 0.51
C ALA A 105 0.32 -1.07 -0.73
N TYR A 106 0.35 0.27 -0.69
CA TYR A 106 0.92 1.08 -1.77
C TYR A 106 2.42 0.86 -1.93
N LEU A 107 3.18 0.68 -0.84
CA LEU A 107 4.60 0.33 -0.96
C LEU A 107 4.82 -0.99 -1.72
N ALA A 108 4.05 -2.03 -1.39
CA ALA A 108 4.12 -3.31 -2.09
C ALA A 108 3.78 -3.15 -3.59
N HIS A 109 2.73 -2.37 -3.90
CA HIS A 109 2.32 -2.11 -5.27
C HIS A 109 3.35 -1.33 -6.07
N SER A 110 3.80 -0.18 -5.55
CA SER A 110 4.78 0.69 -6.22
C SER A 110 6.12 -0.01 -6.43
N ALA A 111 6.56 -0.83 -5.47
CA ALA A 111 7.76 -1.65 -5.63
C ALA A 111 7.58 -2.72 -6.73
N ALA A 112 6.41 -3.38 -6.80
CA ALA A 112 6.13 -4.35 -7.85
C ALA A 112 6.13 -3.70 -9.24
N LEU A 113 5.45 -2.55 -9.39
CA LEU A 113 5.47 -1.80 -10.64
C LEU A 113 6.89 -1.38 -11.02
N LEU A 114 7.69 -0.89 -10.07
CA LEU A 114 9.06 -0.48 -10.33
C LEU A 114 9.95 -1.65 -10.75
N ALA A 115 9.70 -2.86 -10.23
CA ALA A 115 10.39 -4.08 -10.66
C ALA A 115 10.08 -4.43 -12.12
N GLU A 116 8.81 -4.31 -12.53
CA GLU A 116 8.40 -4.51 -13.92
C GLU A 116 9.01 -3.43 -14.84
N ILE A 117 8.96 -2.17 -14.43
CA ILE A 117 9.58 -1.05 -15.16
C ILE A 117 11.09 -1.28 -15.33
N ALA A 118 11.78 -1.66 -14.26
CA ALA A 118 13.21 -1.95 -14.29
C ALA A 118 13.52 -3.08 -15.28
N SER A 119 12.68 -4.12 -15.31
CA SER A 119 12.79 -5.23 -16.27
C SER A 119 12.64 -4.74 -17.72
N ILE A 120 11.65 -3.89 -18.00
CA ILE A 120 11.41 -3.30 -19.33
C ILE A 120 12.60 -2.44 -19.79
N LEU A 121 13.23 -1.71 -18.87
CA LEU A 121 14.39 -0.86 -19.12
C LEU A 121 15.73 -1.62 -19.13
N GLY A 122 15.72 -2.94 -18.96
CA GLY A 122 16.93 -3.77 -18.94
C GLY A 122 17.76 -3.70 -17.65
N LYS A 123 17.22 -3.11 -16.58
CA LYS A 123 17.88 -2.95 -15.27
C LYS A 123 17.60 -4.16 -14.36
N GLN A 124 18.20 -5.30 -14.69
CA GLN A 124 17.87 -6.59 -14.07
C GLN A 124 18.17 -6.65 -12.55
N GLU A 125 19.26 -6.02 -12.10
CA GLU A 125 19.59 -5.97 -10.66
C GLU A 125 18.52 -5.19 -9.86
N ASP A 126 18.08 -4.05 -10.40
CA ASP A 126 17.00 -3.26 -9.80
C ASP A 126 15.68 -4.02 -9.82
N ALA A 127 15.38 -4.72 -10.92
CA ALA A 127 14.16 -5.54 -11.03
C ALA A 127 14.09 -6.59 -9.92
N GLN A 128 15.19 -7.33 -9.69
CA GLN A 128 15.27 -8.31 -8.60
C GLN A 128 15.12 -7.65 -7.22
N ARG A 129 15.82 -6.53 -7.00
CA ARG A 129 15.77 -5.78 -5.74
C ARG A 129 14.35 -5.31 -5.41
N TYR A 130 13.65 -4.69 -6.37
CA TYR A 130 12.31 -4.16 -6.14
C TYR A 130 11.25 -5.26 -6.08
N SER A 131 11.44 -6.38 -6.79
CA SER A 131 10.59 -7.57 -6.63
C SER A 131 10.69 -8.13 -5.20
N TYR A 132 11.92 -8.29 -4.69
CA TYR A 132 12.13 -8.73 -3.31
C TYR A 132 11.48 -7.78 -2.30
N LEU A 133 11.64 -6.46 -2.49
CA LEU A 133 11.00 -5.46 -1.64
C LEU A 133 9.47 -5.56 -1.67
N ALA A 134 8.87 -5.76 -2.85
CA ALA A 134 7.43 -5.91 -3.01
C ALA A 134 6.92 -7.14 -2.25
N ASP A 135 7.63 -8.27 -2.33
CA ASP A 135 7.28 -9.51 -1.64
C ASP A 135 7.40 -9.40 -0.12
N GLU A 136 8.45 -8.75 0.37
CA GLU A 136 8.62 -8.46 1.80
C GLU A 136 7.52 -7.52 2.31
N ALA A 137 7.20 -6.45 1.57
CA ALA A 137 6.12 -5.54 1.92
C ALA A 137 4.76 -6.24 1.93
N ARG A 138 4.47 -7.10 0.93
CA ARG A 138 3.26 -7.93 0.88
C ARG A 138 3.18 -8.87 2.09
N THR A 139 4.28 -9.54 2.42
CA THR A 139 4.36 -10.46 3.56
C THR A 139 4.11 -9.73 4.88
N ALA A 140 4.75 -8.58 5.08
CA ALA A 140 4.56 -7.73 6.25
C ALA A 140 3.12 -7.22 6.35
N TRP A 141 2.52 -6.78 5.24
CA TRP A 141 1.12 -6.35 5.18
C TRP A 141 0.17 -7.47 5.60
N ARG A 142 0.35 -8.66 5.01
CA ARG A 142 -0.47 -9.86 5.32
C ARG A 142 -0.38 -10.21 6.79
N ALA A 143 0.83 -10.22 7.36
CA ALA A 143 1.04 -10.51 8.78
C ALA A 143 0.38 -9.48 9.72
N ALA A 144 0.33 -8.21 9.33
CA ALA A 144 -0.18 -7.12 10.15
C ALA A 144 -1.70 -6.95 10.06
N PHE A 145 -2.30 -7.18 8.88
CA PHE A 145 -3.66 -6.74 8.60
C PHE A 145 -4.62 -7.84 8.15
N LEU A 146 -4.12 -9.03 7.77
CA LEU A 146 -4.97 -10.14 7.39
C LEU A 146 -5.38 -10.95 8.63
N GLN A 147 -6.69 -11.03 8.88
CA GLN A 147 -7.25 -11.67 10.06
C GLN A 147 -8.18 -12.82 9.66
N ALA A 148 -8.35 -13.78 10.60
CA ALA A 148 -9.30 -14.89 10.46
C ALA A 148 -9.20 -15.64 9.12
N GLY A 149 -7.97 -15.95 8.67
CA GLY A 149 -7.74 -16.66 7.40
C GLY A 149 -8.16 -15.89 6.16
N GLY A 150 -8.08 -14.55 6.20
CA GLY A 150 -8.48 -13.66 5.10
C GLY A 150 -9.95 -13.28 5.08
N ARG A 151 -10.71 -13.62 6.12
CA ARG A 151 -12.13 -13.21 6.26
C ARG A 151 -12.29 -11.75 6.69
N ARG A 152 -11.28 -11.17 7.33
CA ARG A 152 -11.27 -9.75 7.73
C ARG A 152 -9.94 -9.09 7.43
N ILE A 153 -10.00 -7.82 7.06
CA ILE A 153 -8.83 -6.99 6.76
C ILE A 153 -8.94 -5.68 7.56
N GLY A 154 -7.86 -5.29 8.23
CA GLY A 154 -7.78 -4.00 8.91
C GLY A 154 -8.91 -3.74 9.90
N ASP A 155 -9.62 -2.62 9.72
CA ASP A 155 -10.76 -2.22 10.56
C ASP A 155 -12.10 -2.81 10.05
N ASP A 156 -12.07 -3.73 9.08
CA ASP A 156 -13.24 -4.35 8.43
C ASP A 156 -14.16 -3.31 7.75
N LYS A 157 -13.55 -2.40 6.98
CA LYS A 157 -14.23 -1.34 6.20
C LYS A 157 -13.96 -1.51 4.69
N GLN A 158 -14.84 -0.98 3.85
CA GLN A 158 -14.77 -1.14 2.38
C GLN A 158 -13.36 -0.85 1.80
N ASP A 159 -12.74 0.23 2.23
CA ASP A 159 -11.43 0.71 1.78
C ASP A 159 -10.22 -0.04 2.37
N ASP A 160 -10.41 -0.94 3.34
CA ASP A 160 -9.37 -1.89 3.72
C ASP A 160 -9.30 -3.05 2.71
N TYR A 161 -10.43 -3.43 2.10
CA TYR A 161 -10.50 -4.51 1.12
C TYR A 161 -10.05 -4.08 -0.28
N LEU A 162 -10.32 -2.84 -0.69
CA LEU A 162 -10.02 -2.38 -2.05
C LEU A 162 -8.52 -2.49 -2.40
N PRO A 163 -7.57 -1.91 -1.64
CA PRO A 163 -6.14 -2.02 -1.98
C PRO A 163 -5.64 -3.47 -1.90
N ALA A 164 -6.17 -4.27 -0.98
CA ALA A 164 -5.80 -5.67 -0.85
C ALA A 164 -6.15 -6.50 -2.09
N ILE A 165 -7.32 -6.22 -2.69
CA ILE A 165 -7.81 -6.85 -3.91
C ILE A 165 -7.12 -6.28 -5.15
N ALA A 166 -6.97 -4.95 -5.22
CA ALA A 166 -6.43 -4.25 -6.39
C ALA A 166 -4.92 -4.41 -6.57
N PHE A 167 -4.17 -4.52 -5.47
CA PHE A 167 -2.71 -4.67 -5.50
C PHE A 167 -2.25 -6.12 -5.34
N ASP A 168 -3.17 -7.08 -5.50
CA ASP A 168 -2.90 -8.52 -5.42
C ASP A 168 -2.09 -8.91 -4.17
N LEU A 169 -2.56 -8.44 -3.01
CA LEU A 169 -1.95 -8.78 -1.71
C LEU A 169 -2.48 -10.11 -1.15
N LEU A 170 -3.48 -10.69 -1.79
CA LEU A 170 -4.26 -11.84 -1.35
C LEU A 170 -4.00 -13.05 -2.26
N SER A 171 -3.99 -14.26 -1.67
CA SER A 171 -4.10 -15.48 -2.46
C SER A 171 -5.47 -15.56 -3.15
N VAL A 172 -5.61 -16.43 -4.14
CA VAL A 172 -6.87 -16.61 -4.90
C VAL A 172 -8.07 -16.88 -3.98
N ASN A 173 -7.91 -17.77 -2.99
CA ASN A 173 -8.97 -18.11 -2.05
C ASN A 173 -9.31 -16.95 -1.09
N GLU A 174 -8.29 -16.23 -0.62
CA GLU A 174 -8.50 -15.06 0.24
C GLU A 174 -9.16 -13.91 -0.52
N LYS A 175 -8.81 -13.70 -1.80
CA LYS A 175 -9.42 -12.70 -2.67
C LYS A 175 -10.92 -12.95 -2.82
N LYS A 176 -11.34 -14.21 -3.01
CA LYS A 176 -12.77 -14.58 -3.05
C LYS A 176 -13.50 -14.23 -1.74
N ASN A 177 -12.90 -14.55 -0.60
CA ASN A 177 -13.48 -14.22 0.71
C ASN A 177 -13.57 -12.71 0.94
N ALA A 178 -12.51 -11.98 0.59
CA ALA A 178 -12.44 -10.52 0.68
C ALA A 178 -13.52 -9.84 -0.17
N VAL A 179 -13.71 -10.30 -1.42
CA VAL A 179 -14.79 -9.82 -2.29
C VAL A 179 -16.17 -10.08 -1.67
N GLY A 180 -16.41 -11.31 -1.17
CA GLY A 180 -17.67 -11.64 -0.50
C GLY A 180 -17.94 -10.75 0.71
N ARG A 181 -16.93 -10.45 1.52
CA ARG A 181 -17.04 -9.54 2.67
C ARG A 181 -17.26 -8.09 2.24
N LEU A 182 -16.57 -7.62 1.20
CA LEU A 182 -16.77 -6.29 0.63
C LEU A 182 -18.21 -6.09 0.16
N VAL A 183 -18.78 -7.07 -0.55
CA VAL A 183 -20.19 -7.03 -1.00
C VAL A 183 -21.14 -6.93 0.20
N GLN A 184 -20.89 -7.65 1.30
CA GLN A 184 -21.69 -7.52 2.52
C GLN A 184 -21.60 -6.11 3.12
N LEU A 185 -20.41 -5.51 3.14
CA LEU A 185 -20.20 -4.16 3.66
C LEU A 185 -20.89 -3.09 2.81
N VAL A 186 -20.91 -3.26 1.49
CA VAL A 186 -21.65 -2.39 0.55
C VAL A 186 -23.16 -2.52 0.76
N LYS A 187 -23.68 -3.75 0.85
CA LYS A 187 -25.11 -3.98 1.12
C LYS A 187 -25.55 -3.41 2.47
N LYS A 188 -24.71 -3.53 3.50
CA LYS A 188 -24.99 -3.03 4.85
C LYS A 188 -25.23 -1.52 4.89
N VAL A 189 -24.62 -0.75 3.98
CA VAL A 189 -24.81 0.71 3.88
C VAL A 189 -25.81 1.08 2.77
N GLY A 190 -26.72 0.17 2.41
CA GLY A 190 -27.73 0.42 1.38
C GLY A 190 -27.15 0.60 -0.01
N CYS A 191 -26.07 -0.12 -0.34
CA CYS A 191 -25.37 -0.04 -1.63
C CYS A 191 -24.70 1.31 -1.92
N HIS A 192 -24.32 2.06 -0.88
CA HIS A 192 -23.55 3.30 -1.01
C HIS A 192 -22.04 3.08 -0.90
N VAL A 193 -21.28 3.99 -1.54
CA VAL A 193 -19.82 4.05 -1.42
C VAL A 193 -19.44 4.52 -0.03
N GLY A 194 -18.63 3.72 0.67
CA GLY A 194 -18.11 4.00 2.01
C GLY A 194 -16.61 4.34 2.04
N THR A 195 -16.03 4.62 0.87
CA THR A 195 -14.59 4.82 0.66
C THR A 195 -14.28 6.31 0.43
N GLY A 196 -13.04 6.71 0.73
CA GLY A 196 -12.52 8.01 0.30
C GLY A 196 -11.64 7.84 -0.94
N PHE A 197 -10.77 8.83 -1.20
CA PHE A 197 -9.72 8.72 -2.22
C PHE A 197 -8.76 7.53 -2.00
#